data_AF-A0A6G9CT28-F1
#
_entry.id   AF-A0A6G9CT28-F1
#
_cell.length_a   1.000
_cell.length_b   1.000
_cell.length_c   1.000
_cell.angle_alpha   90.00
_cell.angle_beta   90.00
_cell.angle_gamma   90.00
#
_symmetry.space_group_name_H-M   'P 1'
#
loop_
_entity.id
_entity.type
_entity.pdbx_description
1 polymer ?
#
loop_
_entity_poly.entity_id
_entity_poly.type
_entity_poly.pdbx_seq_one_letter_code
_entity_poly.pdbx_strand_id
1 'polypeptide(L)'
;MSARSVEEHASHISGLLTGLHTLSPTAVPTAEALGRITCSDIASPVDLPLFRNSQMDGYAVDAASVASVPTTLTVRGVIAAGSGKPPKHLPGSAFRIMTGAPLPEGADAVVPVEDTTGVTEHVVTIERGRSVGEFVRERGSDITAGMLLVTAGTHLEPRHIAALSAVGLASLDTYTKPRVAIITTGAELKSAGTTLEPGEIYDSNGPALATLAEANGADVVSVARSSDDPAEFRELLSYATSVADLVFTSGGVSMGDFEVVKETLTPLGAHFGHVAMQPGGPQGTAVVNEVPVLSFPGNPVSTMVSFEVFARGELRRAAGPARDPARATPVDCTAAFGGRQAAVPAGTQNCGRNRTRCRTRIAPCCSHGVGRRPDRHPRRRDRARRGRSRRRRPALDFLDLIHSI
;
A
#
# COMPACT_ATOMS: atom_id res chain seq x y z
N MET A 1 -30.75 31.46 24.18
CA MET A 1 -30.32 31.50 22.76
C MET A 1 -30.98 30.32 22.06
N SER A 2 -31.48 30.50 20.83
CA SER A 2 -32.03 29.37 20.06
C SER A 2 -30.94 28.33 19.83
N ALA A 3 -31.29 27.05 19.84
CA ALA A 3 -30.35 25.99 19.46
C ALA A 3 -29.93 26.20 18.00
N ARG A 4 -28.62 26.04 17.73
CA ARG A 4 -28.07 26.06 16.36
C ARG A 4 -28.51 24.79 15.63
N SER A 5 -28.84 24.87 14.35
CA SER A 5 -29.08 23.64 13.56
C SER A 5 -27.80 22.80 13.42
N VAL A 6 -27.95 21.52 13.04
CA VAL A 6 -26.81 20.63 12.80
C VAL A 6 -25.97 21.16 11.63
N GLU A 7 -26.62 21.63 10.58
CA GLU A 7 -26.01 22.13 9.36
C GLU A 7 -25.20 23.41 9.61
N GLU A 8 -25.75 24.36 10.37
CA GLU A 8 -25.04 25.58 10.76
C GLU A 8 -23.82 25.26 11.65
N HIS A 9 -23.93 24.27 12.54
CA HIS A 9 -22.80 23.87 13.39
C HIS A 9 -21.71 23.15 12.58
N ALA A 10 -22.10 22.25 11.68
CA ALA A 10 -21.17 21.57 10.79
C ALA A 10 -20.44 22.56 9.86
N SER A 11 -21.16 23.55 9.31
CA SER A 11 -20.55 24.59 8.48
C SER A 11 -19.55 25.45 9.28
N HIS A 12 -19.87 25.79 10.52
CA HIS A 12 -18.95 26.47 11.43
C HIS A 12 -17.68 25.65 11.70
N ILE A 13 -17.82 24.36 11.98
CA ILE A 13 -16.67 23.45 12.20
C ILE A 13 -15.83 23.33 10.93
N SER A 14 -16.45 23.17 9.76
CA SER A 14 -15.73 23.13 8.48
C SER A 14 -14.88 24.40 8.26
N GLY A 15 -15.41 25.56 8.62
CA GLY A 15 -14.67 26.82 8.62
C GLY A 15 -13.46 26.81 9.55
N LEU A 16 -13.60 26.32 10.79
CA LEU A 16 -12.49 26.19 11.75
C LEU A 16 -11.42 25.20 11.28
N LEU A 17 -11.82 24.13 10.58
CA LEU A 17 -10.93 23.06 10.15
C LEU A 17 -10.31 23.26 8.76
N THR A 18 -10.53 24.42 8.12
CA THR A 18 -10.01 24.68 6.77
C THR A 18 -8.48 24.56 6.69
N GLY A 19 -7.75 24.93 7.75
CA GLY A 19 -6.29 24.79 7.82
C GLY A 19 -5.79 23.34 7.73
N LEU A 20 -6.61 22.36 8.12
CA LEU A 20 -6.25 20.94 7.99
C LEU A 20 -6.20 20.49 6.53
N HIS A 21 -6.93 21.15 5.63
CA HIS A 21 -6.95 20.77 4.21
C HIS A 21 -5.79 21.34 3.41
N THR A 22 -5.00 22.22 4.01
CA THR A 22 -3.87 22.90 3.38
C THR A 22 -2.53 22.49 3.99
N LEU A 23 -2.50 21.38 4.73
CA LEU A 23 -1.25 20.83 5.27
C LEU A 23 -0.29 20.52 4.11
N SER A 24 0.95 21.02 4.24
CA SER A 24 2.01 20.79 3.25
C SER A 24 2.34 19.30 3.17
N PRO A 25 2.47 18.72 1.97
CA PRO A 25 2.82 17.31 1.80
C PRO A 25 4.05 16.90 2.61
N THR A 26 4.06 15.64 3.04
CA THR A 26 5.17 15.06 3.80
C THR A 26 5.93 14.05 2.96
N ALA A 27 7.23 14.26 2.83
CA ALA A 27 8.15 13.31 2.24
C ALA A 27 8.29 12.09 3.14
N VAL A 28 8.01 10.90 2.59
CA VAL A 28 8.16 9.62 3.29
C VAL A 28 9.10 8.70 2.52
N PRO A 29 9.94 7.89 3.20
CA PRO A 29 10.70 6.84 2.53
C PRO A 29 9.76 5.89 1.79
N THR A 30 10.11 5.48 0.56
CA THR A 30 9.27 4.59 -0.25
C THR A 30 8.93 3.29 0.48
N ALA A 31 9.87 2.75 1.25
CA ALA A 31 9.67 1.53 2.05
C ALA A 31 8.64 1.69 3.18
N GLU A 32 8.39 2.92 3.65
CA GLU A 32 7.47 3.25 4.75
C GLU A 32 6.16 3.86 4.25
N ALA A 33 6.02 4.03 2.93
CA ALA A 33 4.88 4.71 2.33
C ALA A 33 3.62 3.83 2.17
N LEU A 34 3.66 2.57 2.62
CA LEU A 34 2.51 1.66 2.52
C LEU A 34 1.28 2.26 3.23
N GLY A 35 0.15 2.32 2.53
CA GLY A 35 -1.10 2.90 3.03
C GLY A 35 -1.12 4.43 3.09
N ARG A 36 -0.05 5.12 2.68
CA ARG A 36 -0.07 6.58 2.44
C ARG A 36 -0.75 6.88 1.10
N ILE A 37 -1.11 8.14 0.90
CA ILE A 37 -1.79 8.61 -0.30
C ILE A 37 -0.87 9.58 -1.05
N THR A 38 -0.65 9.37 -2.35
CA THR A 38 0.16 10.26 -3.19
C THR A 38 -0.51 11.63 -3.33
N CYS A 39 0.25 12.73 -3.20
CA CYS A 39 -0.29 14.08 -3.42
C CYS A 39 -0.12 14.59 -4.85
N SER A 40 0.73 13.96 -5.65
CA SER A 40 0.99 14.28 -7.05
C SER A 40 1.16 13.01 -7.89
N ASP A 41 1.06 13.17 -9.21
CA ASP A 41 1.45 12.13 -10.16
C ASP A 41 2.94 11.82 -10.01
N ILE A 42 3.29 10.54 -10.07
CA ILE A 42 4.66 10.05 -9.99
C ILE A 42 5.01 9.39 -11.31
N ALA A 43 5.96 9.98 -12.01
CA ALA A 43 6.53 9.45 -13.25
C ALA A 43 7.85 8.73 -12.99
N SER A 44 8.20 7.78 -13.84
CA SER A 44 9.48 7.08 -13.76
C SER A 44 10.65 8.02 -14.07
N PRO A 45 11.68 8.11 -13.23
CA PRO A 45 12.89 8.87 -13.54
C PRO A 45 13.83 8.14 -14.52
N VAL A 46 13.59 6.85 -14.76
CA VAL A 46 14.48 5.96 -15.52
C VAL A 46 13.71 5.05 -16.46
N ASP A 47 14.44 4.43 -17.39
CA ASP A 47 13.93 3.32 -18.18
C ASP A 47 14.07 2.01 -17.40
N LEU A 48 13.08 1.11 -17.50
CA LEU A 48 13.22 -0.28 -17.11
C LEU A 48 12.94 -1.22 -18.30
N PRO A 49 13.84 -2.17 -18.56
CA PRO A 49 15.16 -2.33 -17.95
C PRO A 49 16.11 -1.15 -18.27
N LEU A 50 17.10 -0.90 -17.39
CA LEU A 50 18.05 0.21 -17.52
C LEU A 50 18.99 0.08 -18.74
N PHE A 51 19.19 -1.14 -19.21
CA PHE A 51 20.08 -1.49 -20.31
C PHE A 51 19.58 -2.76 -20.99
N ARG A 52 20.07 -2.99 -22.22
CA ARG A 52 19.80 -4.21 -22.96
C ARG A 52 20.33 -5.41 -22.19
N ASN A 53 19.48 -6.39 -21.90
CA ASN A 53 19.87 -7.55 -21.08
C ASN A 53 19.30 -8.87 -21.60
N SER A 54 19.85 -9.97 -21.09
CA SER A 54 19.42 -11.31 -21.44
C SER A 54 18.10 -11.71 -20.76
N GLN A 55 17.15 -12.28 -21.52
CA GLN A 55 15.94 -12.90 -20.98
C GLN A 55 16.16 -14.32 -20.43
N MET A 56 17.27 -14.95 -20.80
CA MET A 56 17.53 -16.38 -20.55
C MET A 56 18.98 -16.59 -20.11
N ASP A 57 19.25 -17.71 -19.45
CA ASP A 57 20.62 -18.20 -19.30
C ASP A 57 21.06 -18.84 -20.61
N GLY A 58 22.25 -18.50 -21.11
CA GLY A 58 22.65 -18.91 -22.46
C GLY A 58 23.94 -18.31 -22.96
N TYR A 59 23.96 -18.00 -24.26
CA TYR A 59 25.10 -17.45 -24.97
C TYR A 59 24.69 -16.20 -25.76
N ALA A 60 25.30 -15.07 -25.45
CA ALA A 60 25.19 -13.85 -26.24
C ALA A 60 26.02 -14.01 -27.52
N VAL A 61 25.35 -13.82 -28.66
CA VAL A 61 25.91 -14.01 -30.01
C VAL A 61 25.48 -12.87 -30.92
N ASP A 62 26.18 -12.71 -32.05
CA ASP A 62 25.62 -12.03 -33.20
C ASP A 62 24.77 -13.03 -34.02
N ALA A 63 23.54 -12.64 -34.37
CA ALA A 63 22.58 -13.48 -35.05
C ALA A 63 23.10 -13.99 -36.41
N ALA A 64 23.93 -13.19 -37.10
CA ALA A 64 24.53 -13.56 -38.38
C ALA A 64 25.43 -14.80 -38.27
N SER A 65 26.21 -14.92 -37.20
CA SER A 65 27.11 -16.06 -36.98
C SER A 65 26.40 -17.36 -36.61
N VAL A 66 25.12 -17.28 -36.25
CA VAL A 66 24.26 -18.44 -35.95
C VAL A 66 23.13 -18.62 -36.96
N ALA A 67 23.22 -17.98 -38.14
CA ALA A 67 22.21 -18.11 -39.19
C ALA A 67 22.21 -19.51 -39.84
N SER A 68 23.38 -20.16 -39.88
CA SER A 68 23.54 -21.54 -40.34
C SER A 68 23.97 -22.42 -39.16
N VAL A 69 23.15 -23.42 -38.83
CA VAL A 69 23.37 -24.32 -37.69
C VAL A 69 23.35 -25.79 -38.11
N PRO A 70 24.06 -26.69 -37.40
CA PRO A 70 24.85 -26.43 -36.20
C PRO A 70 26.13 -25.63 -36.49
N THR A 71 26.54 -24.76 -35.57
CA THR A 71 27.79 -24.00 -35.66
C THR A 71 28.50 -23.97 -34.31
N THR A 72 29.83 -24.02 -34.33
CA THR A 72 30.65 -24.05 -33.12
C THR A 72 31.37 -22.71 -32.96
N LEU A 73 31.14 -22.05 -31.83
CA LEU A 73 31.67 -20.72 -31.54
C LEU A 73 32.68 -20.78 -30.38
N THR A 74 33.68 -19.90 -30.42
CA THR A 74 34.59 -19.69 -29.29
C THR A 74 33.91 -18.90 -28.19
N VAL A 75 33.90 -19.44 -26.97
CA VAL A 75 33.42 -18.76 -25.77
C VAL A 75 34.52 -17.88 -25.21
N ARG A 76 34.28 -16.57 -25.19
CA ARG A 76 35.26 -15.53 -24.86
C ARG A 76 35.26 -15.13 -23.39
N GLY A 77 34.32 -15.66 -22.61
CA GLY A 77 34.19 -15.41 -21.19
C GLY A 77 32.75 -15.57 -20.70
N VAL A 78 32.53 -15.18 -19.45
CA VAL A 78 31.23 -15.23 -18.77
C VAL A 78 30.79 -13.81 -18.39
N ILE A 79 29.54 -13.47 -18.65
CA ILE A 79 28.89 -12.22 -18.26
C ILE A 79 27.78 -12.57 -17.27
N ALA A 80 28.03 -12.27 -15.99
CA ALA A 80 27.07 -12.50 -14.90
C ALA A 80 26.19 -11.26 -14.66
N ALA A 81 25.04 -11.44 -14.00
CA ALA A 81 24.23 -10.31 -13.55
C ALA A 81 25.03 -9.45 -12.54
N GLY A 82 24.87 -8.13 -12.64
CA GLY A 82 25.65 -7.18 -11.83
C GLY A 82 27.12 -7.02 -12.24
N SER A 83 27.58 -7.72 -13.28
CA SER A 83 28.86 -7.36 -13.91
C SER A 83 28.74 -5.96 -14.53
N GLY A 84 29.83 -5.19 -14.46
CA GLY A 84 29.88 -3.83 -14.99
C GLY A 84 29.76 -3.78 -16.52
N LYS A 85 30.48 -2.87 -17.18
CA LYS A 85 30.46 -2.82 -18.65
C LYS A 85 31.02 -4.13 -19.23
N PRO A 86 30.23 -4.91 -19.99
CA PRO A 86 30.71 -6.15 -20.59
C PRO A 86 31.76 -5.85 -21.68
N PRO A 87 32.69 -6.78 -21.94
CA PRO A 87 33.61 -6.67 -23.07
C PRO A 87 32.85 -6.58 -24.40
N LYS A 88 33.48 -5.98 -25.42
CA LYS A 88 32.91 -5.95 -26.77
C LYS A 88 32.81 -7.36 -27.34
N HIS A 89 31.66 -7.70 -27.92
CA HIS A 89 31.45 -8.94 -28.64
C HIS A 89 32.17 -8.92 -29.99
N LEU A 90 32.74 -10.06 -30.37
CA LEU A 90 33.40 -10.25 -31.66
C LEU A 90 32.56 -11.17 -32.54
N PRO A 91 32.32 -10.83 -33.82
CA PRO A 91 31.57 -11.70 -34.73
C PRO A 91 32.15 -13.12 -34.77
N GLY A 92 31.27 -14.12 -34.79
CA GLY A 92 31.67 -15.53 -34.79
C GLY A 92 32.12 -16.05 -33.43
N SER A 93 31.87 -15.32 -32.36
CA SER A 93 32.17 -15.73 -30.98
C SER A 93 30.93 -15.69 -30.09
N ALA A 94 31.07 -16.21 -28.87
CA ALA A 94 30.00 -16.22 -27.87
C ALA A 94 30.52 -15.73 -26.52
N PHE A 95 29.65 -15.10 -25.74
CA PHE A 95 29.83 -14.96 -24.30
C PHE A 95 28.78 -15.79 -23.59
N ARG A 96 29.18 -16.62 -22.62
CA ARG A 96 28.20 -17.25 -21.74
C ARG A 96 27.57 -16.14 -20.90
N ILE A 97 26.26 -16.02 -20.92
CA ILE A 97 25.53 -14.92 -20.30
C ILE A 97 24.43 -15.46 -19.39
N MET A 98 24.25 -14.82 -18.24
CA MET A 98 23.18 -15.14 -17.30
C MET A 98 21.98 -14.21 -17.52
N THR A 99 20.80 -14.64 -17.08
CA THR A 99 19.56 -13.87 -17.13
C THR A 99 19.73 -12.53 -16.41
N GLY A 100 19.27 -11.45 -17.03
CA GLY A 100 19.38 -10.08 -16.53
C GLY A 100 20.77 -9.44 -16.69
N ALA A 101 21.79 -10.18 -17.16
CA ALA A 101 23.10 -9.62 -17.40
C ALA A 101 23.11 -8.69 -18.63
N PRO A 102 23.94 -7.63 -18.62
CA PRO A 102 24.02 -6.68 -19.73
C PRO A 102 24.53 -7.36 -21.01
N LEU A 103 23.87 -7.08 -22.13
CA LEU A 103 24.27 -7.64 -23.42
C LEU A 103 25.54 -6.91 -23.92
N PRO A 104 26.60 -7.63 -24.34
CA PRO A 104 27.82 -7.02 -24.85
C PRO A 104 27.57 -6.28 -26.17
N GLU A 105 28.25 -5.14 -26.37
CA GLU A 105 28.18 -4.39 -27.63
C GLU A 105 28.62 -5.28 -28.80
N GLY A 106 27.77 -5.41 -29.82
CA GLY A 106 27.99 -6.28 -30.98
C GLY A 106 27.19 -7.58 -30.94
N ALA A 107 26.76 -8.04 -29.75
CA ALA A 107 25.77 -9.11 -29.65
C ALA A 107 24.35 -8.54 -29.79
N ASP A 108 23.50 -9.30 -30.47
CA ASP A 108 22.13 -8.90 -30.77
C ASP A 108 21.10 -10.01 -30.55
N ALA A 109 21.53 -11.21 -30.16
CA ALA A 109 20.65 -12.31 -29.78
C ALA A 109 21.23 -13.14 -28.62
N VAL A 110 20.36 -13.86 -27.92
CA VAL A 110 20.77 -14.85 -26.91
C VAL A 110 20.28 -16.24 -27.32
N VAL A 111 21.18 -17.22 -27.33
CA VAL A 111 20.83 -18.63 -27.50
C VAL A 111 20.69 -19.27 -26.11
N PRO A 112 19.51 -19.78 -25.71
CA PRO A 112 19.34 -20.50 -24.44
C PRO A 112 20.23 -21.73 -24.34
N VAL A 113 20.67 -22.09 -23.14
CA VAL A 113 21.54 -23.26 -22.92
C VAL A 113 20.94 -24.57 -23.46
N GLU A 114 19.62 -24.69 -23.48
CA GLU A 114 18.89 -25.87 -23.98
C GLU A 114 19.03 -26.07 -25.49
N ASP A 115 19.37 -25.02 -26.24
CA ASP A 115 19.60 -25.06 -27.69
C ASP A 115 21.12 -25.10 -28.01
N THR A 116 21.93 -25.60 -27.08
CA THR A 116 23.39 -25.77 -27.23
C THR A 116 23.88 -27.16 -26.84
N THR A 117 24.98 -27.60 -27.44
CA THR A 117 25.69 -28.85 -27.13
C THR A 117 27.21 -28.64 -27.15
N GLY A 118 27.98 -29.70 -26.86
CA GLY A 118 29.44 -29.67 -26.95
C GLY A 118 30.10 -28.62 -26.05
N VAL A 119 29.44 -28.25 -24.95
CA VAL A 119 29.82 -27.13 -24.10
C VAL A 119 31.10 -27.45 -23.33
N THR A 120 32.10 -26.59 -23.49
CA THR A 120 33.31 -26.52 -22.67
C THR A 120 33.51 -25.08 -22.17
N GLU A 121 34.59 -24.81 -21.45
CA GLU A 121 34.91 -23.44 -21.01
C GLU A 121 35.14 -22.47 -22.18
N HIS A 122 35.65 -22.97 -23.31
CA HIS A 122 36.10 -22.13 -24.43
C HIS A 122 35.31 -22.34 -25.72
N VAL A 123 34.36 -23.29 -25.75
CA VAL A 123 33.66 -23.69 -26.96
C VAL A 123 32.21 -24.04 -26.66
N VAL A 124 31.30 -23.64 -27.55
CA VAL A 124 29.89 -24.04 -27.55
C VAL A 124 29.43 -24.35 -28.97
N THR A 125 28.65 -25.41 -29.14
CA THR A 125 27.92 -25.68 -30.39
C THR A 125 26.49 -25.20 -30.27
N ILE A 126 26.09 -24.30 -31.17
CA ILE A 126 24.74 -23.77 -31.29
C ILE A 126 23.94 -24.68 -32.23
N GLU A 127 22.87 -25.27 -31.71
CA GLU A 127 22.01 -26.20 -32.47
C GLU A 127 20.86 -25.49 -33.19
N ARG A 128 20.44 -24.33 -32.67
CA ARG A 128 19.33 -23.55 -33.21
C ARG A 128 19.71 -22.09 -33.33
N GLY A 129 19.59 -21.56 -34.55
CA GLY A 129 19.85 -20.14 -34.84
C GLY A 129 18.83 -19.20 -34.17
N ARG A 130 19.19 -17.92 -34.11
CA ARG A 130 18.36 -16.84 -33.56
C ARG A 130 18.24 -15.66 -34.50
N SER A 131 17.10 -14.99 -34.43
CA SER A 131 16.92 -13.70 -35.09
C SER A 131 17.43 -12.57 -34.19
N VAL A 132 17.75 -11.42 -34.80
CA VAL A 132 18.09 -10.19 -34.08
C VAL A 132 17.01 -9.86 -33.05
N GLY A 133 17.41 -9.59 -31.81
CA GLY A 133 16.55 -9.25 -30.67
C GLY A 133 15.94 -10.44 -29.94
N GLU A 134 16.14 -11.67 -30.41
CA GLU A 134 15.53 -12.84 -29.77
C GLU A 134 16.15 -13.11 -28.39
N PHE A 135 15.28 -13.24 -27.37
CA PHE A 135 15.66 -13.37 -25.96
C PHE A 135 16.49 -12.19 -25.41
N VAL A 136 16.38 -11.01 -26.02
CA VAL A 136 16.96 -9.76 -25.52
C VAL A 136 15.83 -8.86 -25.03
N ARG A 137 15.98 -8.25 -23.85
CA ARG A 137 15.12 -7.13 -23.43
C ARG A 137 15.81 -5.84 -23.82
N GLU A 138 15.11 -5.02 -24.57
CA GLU A 138 15.58 -3.69 -24.91
C GLU A 138 15.45 -2.75 -23.71
N ARG A 139 16.33 -1.75 -23.65
CA ARG A 139 16.23 -0.71 -22.62
C ARG A 139 14.85 -0.03 -22.72
N GLY A 140 14.18 0.12 -21.59
CA GLY A 140 12.87 0.76 -21.52
C GLY A 140 11.73 -0.02 -22.16
N SER A 141 11.90 -1.33 -22.38
CA SER A 141 10.84 -2.18 -22.95
C SER A 141 9.60 -2.27 -22.05
N ASP A 142 9.75 -2.08 -20.73
CA ASP A 142 8.66 -2.18 -19.76
C ASP A 142 8.20 -0.80 -19.29
N ILE A 143 9.15 0.06 -18.89
CA ILE A 143 8.91 1.42 -18.44
C ILE A 143 9.88 2.35 -19.15
N THR A 144 9.37 3.46 -19.65
CA THR A 144 10.22 4.54 -20.17
C THR A 144 10.32 5.69 -19.16
N ALA A 145 11.43 6.40 -19.17
CA ALA A 145 11.57 7.62 -18.38
C ALA A 145 10.47 8.62 -18.75
N GLY A 146 9.83 9.22 -17.75
CA GLY A 146 8.66 10.10 -17.89
C GLY A 146 7.31 9.37 -17.94
N MET A 147 7.29 8.04 -17.99
CA MET A 147 6.04 7.28 -17.92
C MET A 147 5.37 7.43 -16.55
N LEU A 148 4.07 7.72 -16.53
CA LEU A 148 3.27 7.79 -15.30
C LEU A 148 3.17 6.40 -14.65
N LEU A 149 3.61 6.29 -13.39
CA LEU A 149 3.56 5.06 -12.60
C LEU A 149 2.39 5.05 -11.63
N VAL A 150 2.16 6.18 -10.95
CA VAL A 150 1.13 6.31 -9.92
C VAL A 150 0.48 7.68 -10.06
N THR A 151 -0.85 7.74 -10.08
CA THR A 151 -1.59 9.01 -10.13
C THR A 151 -1.64 9.68 -8.75
N ALA A 152 -1.86 10.98 -8.71
CA ALA A 152 -2.22 11.69 -7.49
C ALA A 152 -3.50 11.10 -6.87
N GLY A 153 -3.55 11.03 -5.54
CA GLY A 153 -4.68 10.49 -4.78
C GLY A 153 -4.71 8.97 -4.67
N THR A 154 -3.68 8.27 -5.13
CA THR A 154 -3.62 6.81 -5.03
C THR A 154 -3.20 6.36 -3.63
N HIS A 155 -3.96 5.42 -3.08
CA HIS A 155 -3.58 4.69 -1.87
C HIS A 155 -2.46 3.70 -2.21
N LEU A 156 -1.31 3.85 -1.57
CA LEU A 156 -0.15 3.04 -1.84
C LEU A 156 -0.33 1.62 -1.29
N GLU A 157 -0.08 0.66 -2.16
CA GLU A 157 -0.24 -0.79 -1.93
C GLU A 157 1.10 -1.47 -2.25
N PRO A 158 1.32 -2.74 -1.86
CA PRO A 158 2.62 -3.39 -2.04
C PRO A 158 3.17 -3.34 -3.47
N ARG A 159 2.31 -3.42 -4.49
CA ARG A 159 2.68 -3.26 -5.91
C ARG A 159 3.25 -1.88 -6.23
N HIS A 160 2.66 -0.83 -5.67
CA HIS A 160 3.11 0.55 -5.88
C HIS A 160 4.49 0.73 -5.25
N ILE A 161 4.68 0.21 -4.03
CA ILE A 161 5.97 0.25 -3.35
C ILE A 161 7.03 -0.48 -4.17
N ALA A 162 6.72 -1.68 -4.70
CA ALA A 162 7.63 -2.45 -5.54
C ALA A 162 8.03 -1.70 -6.81
N ALA A 163 7.06 -1.10 -7.52
CA ALA A 163 7.31 -0.35 -8.74
C ALA A 163 8.15 0.91 -8.51
N LEU A 164 7.79 1.71 -7.50
CA LEU A 164 8.53 2.92 -7.13
C LEU A 164 9.97 2.58 -6.69
N SER A 165 10.15 1.47 -5.96
CA SER A 165 11.47 0.99 -5.57
C SER A 165 12.29 0.51 -6.78
N ALA A 166 11.66 -0.17 -7.75
CA ALA A 166 12.34 -0.68 -8.94
C ALA A 166 12.91 0.43 -9.81
N VAL A 167 12.27 1.61 -9.84
CA VAL A 167 12.77 2.80 -10.56
C VAL A 167 13.72 3.65 -9.72
N GLY A 168 14.09 3.18 -8.52
CA GLY A 168 15.07 3.82 -7.64
C GLY A 168 14.55 5.02 -6.87
N LEU A 169 13.23 5.17 -6.70
CA LEU A 169 12.66 6.26 -5.93
C LEU A 169 12.84 5.99 -4.43
N ALA A 170 13.69 6.78 -3.76
CA ALA A 170 14.01 6.59 -2.34
C ALA A 170 12.91 7.14 -1.40
N SER A 171 12.26 8.23 -1.81
CA SER A 171 11.19 8.88 -1.07
C SER A 171 10.18 9.54 -2.01
N LEU A 172 8.98 9.79 -1.50
CA LEU A 172 7.91 10.45 -2.22
C LEU A 172 7.08 11.32 -1.29
N ASP A 173 6.48 12.37 -1.86
CA ASP A 173 5.56 13.24 -1.13
C ASP A 173 4.18 12.58 -1.06
N THR A 174 3.60 12.62 0.14
CA THR A 174 2.28 12.07 0.43
C THR A 174 1.43 13.09 1.16
N TYR A 175 0.11 12.89 1.13
CA TYR A 175 -0.79 13.63 2.01
C TYR A 175 -0.37 13.46 3.46
N THR A 176 -0.29 14.60 4.16
CA THR A 176 0.03 14.64 5.59
C THR A 176 -1.17 14.16 6.38
N LYS A 177 -0.91 13.26 7.33
CA LYS A 177 -1.93 12.87 8.30
C LYS A 177 -2.09 14.02 9.31
N PRO A 178 -3.30 14.56 9.51
CA PRO A 178 -3.53 15.56 10.55
C PRO A 178 -3.16 15.00 11.92
N ARG A 179 -2.39 15.74 12.70
CA ARG A 179 -2.05 15.34 14.07
C ARG A 179 -3.20 15.70 14.99
N VAL A 180 -3.66 14.73 15.77
CA VAL A 180 -4.81 14.89 16.67
C VAL A 180 -4.39 14.62 18.11
N ALA A 181 -4.76 15.51 19.03
CA ALA A 181 -4.65 15.28 20.47
C ALA A 181 -6.04 15.18 21.10
N ILE A 182 -6.17 14.36 22.14
CA ILE A 182 -7.44 14.08 22.81
C ILE A 182 -7.29 14.28 24.31
N ILE A 183 -8.21 15.02 24.92
CA ILE A 183 -8.28 15.23 26.36
C ILE A 183 -9.66 14.84 26.87
N THR A 184 -9.75 13.81 27.69
CA THR A 184 -10.98 13.47 28.43
C THR A 184 -10.99 14.16 29.79
N THR A 185 -12.15 14.58 30.28
CA THR A 185 -12.28 15.24 31.57
C THR A 185 -13.35 14.57 32.43
N GLY A 186 -13.01 14.33 33.69
CA GLY A 186 -13.93 13.85 34.72
C GLY A 186 -13.16 13.19 35.86
N ALA A 187 -13.37 13.67 37.09
CA ALA A 187 -12.71 13.11 38.28
C ALA A 187 -13.04 11.62 38.51
N GLU A 188 -14.20 11.16 38.02
CA GLU A 188 -14.65 9.78 38.08
C GLU A 188 -13.90 8.83 37.14
N LEU A 189 -13.25 9.36 36.11
CA LEU A 189 -12.68 8.58 35.01
C LEU A 189 -11.39 7.86 35.41
N LYS A 190 -11.28 6.57 35.11
CA LYS A 190 -10.08 5.74 35.29
C LYS A 190 -9.67 5.00 34.03
N SER A 191 -8.40 4.62 33.97
CA SER A 191 -7.86 3.83 32.86
C SER A 191 -8.38 2.39 32.90
N ALA A 192 -8.56 1.78 31.73
CA ALA A 192 -8.86 0.35 31.65
C ALA A 192 -7.77 -0.47 32.37
N GLY A 193 -8.20 -1.45 33.18
CA GLY A 193 -7.30 -2.33 33.93
C GLY A 193 -6.98 -1.88 35.36
N THR A 194 -7.43 -0.71 35.81
CA THR A 194 -7.38 -0.32 37.22
C THR A 194 -8.58 -0.86 37.99
N THR A 195 -8.44 -1.17 39.28
CA THR A 195 -9.61 -1.42 40.14
C THR A 195 -10.40 -0.12 40.33
N LEU A 196 -11.72 -0.18 40.16
CA LEU A 196 -12.61 0.96 40.39
C LEU A 196 -13.04 1.01 41.85
N GLU A 197 -13.03 2.21 42.42
CA GLU A 197 -13.71 2.54 43.67
C GLU A 197 -15.18 2.95 43.41
N PRO A 198 -16.06 2.93 44.42
CA PRO A 198 -17.44 3.39 44.28
C PRO A 198 -17.52 4.82 43.72
N GLY A 199 -18.25 5.00 42.62
CA GLY A 199 -18.42 6.28 41.93
C GLY A 199 -17.44 6.51 40.77
N GLU A 200 -16.45 5.63 40.59
CA GLU A 200 -15.52 5.68 39.47
C GLU A 200 -16.03 4.87 38.27
N ILE A 201 -15.68 5.30 37.07
CA ILE A 201 -15.98 4.60 35.82
C ILE A 201 -14.75 4.60 34.91
N TYR A 202 -14.71 3.69 33.94
CA TYR A 202 -13.61 3.67 32.97
C TYR A 202 -13.79 4.73 31.88
N ASP A 203 -12.68 5.35 31.49
CA ASP A 203 -12.64 6.20 30.29
C ASP A 203 -12.83 5.34 29.04
N SER A 204 -13.94 5.58 28.36
CA SER A 204 -14.25 5.00 27.05
C SER A 204 -14.16 6.00 25.90
N ASN A 205 -14.19 7.30 26.19
CA ASN A 205 -14.25 8.34 25.15
C ASN A 205 -12.86 8.62 24.57
N GLY A 206 -11.82 8.61 25.40
CA GLY A 206 -10.44 8.82 24.94
C GLY A 206 -10.03 7.78 23.91
N PRO A 207 -10.09 6.47 24.24
CA PRO A 207 -9.83 5.41 23.28
C PRO A 207 -10.76 5.41 22.06
N ALA A 208 -12.05 5.74 22.24
CA ALA A 208 -12.99 5.81 21.12
C ALA A 208 -12.63 6.93 20.13
N LEU A 209 -12.35 8.14 20.61
CA LEU A 209 -11.94 9.26 19.76
C LEU A 209 -10.60 8.99 19.07
N ALA A 210 -9.65 8.36 19.76
CA ALA A 210 -8.34 8.03 19.19
C ALA A 210 -8.50 7.07 18.01
N THR A 211 -9.19 5.96 18.23
CA THR A 211 -9.41 4.96 17.18
C THR A 211 -10.27 5.49 16.04
N LEU A 212 -11.27 6.34 16.32
CA LEU A 212 -12.05 7.03 15.30
C LEU A 212 -11.18 7.99 14.47
N ALA A 213 -10.31 8.78 15.09
CA ALA A 213 -9.42 9.70 14.38
C ALA A 213 -8.43 8.93 13.48
N GLU A 214 -7.76 7.90 14.00
CA GLU A 214 -6.82 7.05 13.25
C GLU A 214 -7.50 6.36 12.06
N ALA A 215 -8.69 5.78 12.28
CA ALA A 215 -9.48 5.12 11.22
C ALA A 215 -9.92 6.07 10.11
N ASN A 216 -9.86 7.39 10.34
CA ASN A 216 -10.21 8.42 9.39
C ASN A 216 -8.99 9.23 8.91
N GLY A 217 -7.77 8.69 9.10
CA GLY A 217 -6.55 9.18 8.47
C GLY A 217 -5.74 10.18 9.28
N ALA A 218 -6.09 10.41 10.55
CA ALA A 218 -5.29 11.20 11.47
C ALA A 218 -4.13 10.39 12.07
N ASP A 219 -3.17 11.12 12.64
CA ASP A 219 -2.11 10.60 13.51
C ASP A 219 -2.40 11.06 14.94
N VAL A 220 -2.68 10.14 15.87
CA VAL A 220 -3.02 10.49 17.25
C VAL A 220 -1.75 10.64 18.06
N VAL A 221 -1.38 11.88 18.38
CA VAL A 221 -0.11 12.22 19.02
C VAL A 221 -0.19 12.27 20.55
N SER A 222 -1.41 12.37 21.10
CA SER A 222 -1.63 12.39 22.55
C SER A 222 -3.05 11.98 22.90
N VAL A 223 -3.19 11.16 23.94
CA VAL A 223 -4.45 10.89 24.63
C VAL A 223 -4.20 11.10 26.11
N ALA A 224 -4.80 12.14 26.68
CA ALA A 224 -4.66 12.51 28.07
C ALA A 224 -6.02 12.54 28.76
N ARG A 225 -5.99 12.43 30.09
CA ARG A 225 -7.15 12.55 30.95
C ARG A 225 -6.84 13.62 31.99
N SER A 226 -7.74 14.59 32.11
CA SER A 226 -7.71 15.64 33.14
C SER A 226 -8.67 15.26 34.27
N SER A 227 -8.30 15.59 35.51
CA SER A 227 -9.27 15.69 36.59
C SER A 227 -10.14 16.95 36.42
N ASP A 228 -10.98 17.24 37.43
CA ASP A 228 -11.76 18.47 37.52
C ASP A 228 -10.93 19.66 38.07
N ASP A 229 -9.60 19.66 37.91
CA ASP A 229 -8.71 20.79 38.19
C ASP A 229 -8.44 21.65 36.92
N PRO A 230 -8.86 22.93 36.91
CA PRO A 230 -8.54 23.85 35.82
C PRO A 230 -7.05 24.10 35.57
N ALA A 231 -6.18 23.98 36.57
CA ALA A 231 -4.74 24.14 36.36
C ALA A 231 -4.17 22.98 35.55
N GLU A 232 -4.50 21.75 35.94
CA GLU A 232 -4.13 20.53 35.21
C GLU A 232 -4.62 20.55 33.76
N PHE A 233 -5.89 20.92 33.54
CA PHE A 233 -6.45 20.98 32.19
C PHE A 233 -5.73 22.00 31.30
N ARG A 234 -5.31 23.16 31.85
CA ARG A 234 -4.55 24.17 31.11
C ARG A 234 -3.19 23.65 30.66
N GLU A 235 -2.49 22.90 31.50
CA GLU A 235 -1.20 22.29 31.14
C GLU A 235 -1.36 21.26 30.03
N LEU A 236 -2.36 20.38 30.15
CA LEU A 236 -2.67 19.38 29.12
C LEU A 236 -3.07 20.03 27.79
N LEU A 237 -3.88 21.08 27.83
CA LEU A 237 -4.29 21.84 26.65
C LEU A 237 -3.09 22.55 26.00
N SER A 238 -2.21 23.15 26.80
CA SER A 238 -0.99 23.80 26.31
C SER A 238 -0.09 22.78 25.60
N TYR A 239 0.09 21.59 26.17
CA TYR A 239 0.85 20.53 25.51
C TYR A 239 0.16 20.07 24.22
N ALA A 240 -1.14 19.75 24.27
CA ALA A 240 -1.91 19.27 23.12
C ALA A 240 -1.83 20.22 21.92
N THR A 241 -2.03 21.52 22.15
CA THR A 241 -1.95 22.55 21.10
C THR A 241 -0.53 22.79 20.58
N SER A 242 0.51 22.37 21.30
CA SER A 242 1.90 22.47 20.81
C SER A 242 2.29 21.33 19.86
N VAL A 243 1.57 20.20 19.88
CA VAL A 243 1.94 18.99 19.13
C VAL A 243 0.90 18.55 18.09
N ALA A 244 -0.33 19.06 18.15
CA ALA A 244 -1.44 18.66 17.29
C ALA A 244 -1.95 19.79 16.39
N ASP A 245 -2.58 19.40 15.29
CA ASP A 245 -3.26 20.30 14.36
C ASP A 245 -4.77 20.43 14.71
N LEU A 246 -5.29 19.51 15.54
CA LEU A 246 -6.65 19.51 16.06
C LEU A 246 -6.69 18.88 17.46
N VAL A 247 -7.41 19.50 18.38
CA VAL A 247 -7.66 18.95 19.73
C VAL A 247 -9.12 18.57 19.88
N PHE A 248 -9.38 17.36 20.36
CA PHE A 248 -10.70 16.96 20.87
C PHE A 248 -10.71 17.01 22.39
N THR A 249 -11.80 17.51 22.95
CA THR A 249 -12.11 17.30 24.37
C THR A 249 -13.43 16.55 24.52
N SER A 250 -13.55 15.72 25.56
CA SER A 250 -14.79 15.02 25.87
C SER A 250 -15.07 15.04 27.37
N GLY A 251 -16.25 15.55 27.74
CA GLY A 251 -16.60 15.88 29.12
C GLY A 251 -16.53 17.38 29.41
N GLY A 252 -17.19 17.82 30.49
CA GLY A 252 -17.07 19.22 30.97
C GLY A 252 -17.71 20.32 30.09
N VAL A 253 -18.65 19.99 29.20
CA VAL A 253 -19.26 20.94 28.22
C VAL A 253 -20.77 21.20 28.40
N SER A 254 -21.36 20.79 29.51
CA SER A 254 -22.82 20.77 29.73
C SER A 254 -23.33 22.07 30.41
N MET A 255 -24.20 21.94 31.42
CA MET A 255 -24.66 23.00 32.32
C MET A 255 -24.38 22.69 33.81
N GLY A 256 -23.40 21.83 34.11
CA GLY A 256 -23.06 21.42 35.48
C GLY A 256 -22.17 22.42 36.23
N ASP A 257 -22.03 22.22 37.54
CA ASP A 257 -21.23 23.09 38.42
C ASP A 257 -19.70 22.89 38.30
N PHE A 258 -19.26 21.78 37.69
CA PHE A 258 -17.85 21.42 37.53
C PHE A 258 -17.51 21.25 36.04
N GLU A 259 -17.33 22.36 35.34
CA GLU A 259 -17.09 22.39 33.88
C GLU A 259 -15.74 22.98 33.53
N VAL A 260 -14.69 22.26 33.88
CA VAL A 260 -13.29 22.70 33.68
C VAL A 260 -12.99 23.10 32.24
N VAL A 261 -13.53 22.37 31.26
CA VAL A 261 -13.36 22.67 29.83
C VAL A 261 -13.96 24.04 29.51
N LYS A 262 -15.18 24.31 29.96
CA LYS A 262 -15.87 25.58 29.73
C LYS A 262 -15.22 26.73 30.50
N GLU A 263 -14.87 26.51 31.76
CA GLU A 263 -14.18 27.49 32.60
C GLU A 263 -12.83 27.89 31.99
N THR A 264 -12.08 26.93 31.45
CA THR A 264 -10.76 27.19 30.88
C THR A 264 -10.83 27.81 29.49
N LEU A 265 -11.74 27.35 28.64
CA LEU A 265 -11.79 27.77 27.23
C LEU A 265 -12.60 29.05 27.02
N THR A 266 -13.60 29.37 27.86
CA THR A 266 -14.41 30.60 27.69
C THR A 266 -13.57 31.89 27.73
N PRO A 267 -12.61 32.07 28.66
CA PRO A 267 -11.71 33.22 28.65
C PRO A 267 -10.83 33.31 27.39
N LEU A 268 -10.63 32.19 26.68
CA LEU A 268 -9.89 32.11 25.43
C LEU A 268 -10.78 32.34 24.20
N GLY A 269 -12.03 32.80 24.39
CA GLY A 269 -12.96 33.10 23.31
C GLY A 269 -13.75 31.89 22.79
N ALA A 270 -13.79 30.78 23.54
CA ALA A 270 -14.58 29.62 23.15
C ALA A 270 -16.07 29.88 23.16
N HIS A 271 -16.77 29.22 22.23
CA HIS A 271 -18.22 29.22 22.15
C HIS A 271 -18.75 27.87 22.62
N PHE A 272 -19.61 27.88 23.64
CA PHE A 272 -20.40 26.73 24.07
C PHE A 272 -21.87 26.97 23.81
N GLY A 273 -22.56 25.99 23.24
CA GLY A 273 -23.97 26.12 22.90
C GLY A 273 -24.67 24.78 22.66
N HIS A 274 -25.98 24.87 22.42
CA HIS A 274 -26.79 23.70 22.11
C HIS A 274 -27.03 23.60 20.61
N VAL A 275 -26.75 22.43 20.04
CA VAL A 275 -27.09 22.04 18.68
C VAL A 275 -28.39 21.24 18.69
N ALA A 276 -29.27 21.45 17.72
CA ALA A 276 -30.55 20.77 17.59
C ALA A 276 -30.39 19.30 17.13
N MET A 277 -29.62 18.50 17.89
CA MET A 277 -29.44 17.07 17.68
C MET A 277 -29.57 16.30 18.98
N GLN A 278 -29.96 15.03 18.85
CA GLN A 278 -30.03 14.08 19.96
C GLN A 278 -29.55 12.71 19.47
N PRO A 279 -28.59 12.06 20.14
CA PRO A 279 -27.81 12.57 21.28
C PRO A 279 -26.76 13.62 20.87
N GLY A 280 -26.20 14.33 21.85
CA GLY A 280 -25.07 15.25 21.65
C GLY A 280 -25.42 16.72 21.46
N GLY A 281 -26.55 17.20 21.97
CA GLY A 281 -26.92 18.61 21.88
C GLY A 281 -25.85 19.61 22.36
N PRO A 282 -25.25 19.47 23.56
CA PRO A 282 -24.18 20.39 24.01
C PRO A 282 -22.92 20.26 23.16
N GLN A 283 -22.35 21.37 22.70
CA GLN A 283 -21.12 21.41 21.92
C GLN A 283 -20.27 22.63 22.31
N GLY A 284 -18.95 22.50 22.19
CA GLY A 284 -18.00 23.59 22.36
C GLY A 284 -17.01 23.69 21.20
N THR A 285 -16.63 24.90 20.84
CA THR A 285 -15.57 25.16 19.86
C THR A 285 -14.67 26.30 20.34
N ALA A 286 -13.36 26.15 20.18
CA ALA A 286 -12.38 27.20 20.43
C ALA A 286 -11.26 27.17 19.39
N VAL A 287 -10.44 28.21 19.36
CA VAL A 287 -9.13 28.21 18.70
C VAL A 287 -8.11 28.67 19.73
N VAL A 288 -7.13 27.82 20.04
CA VAL A 288 -6.09 28.08 21.05
C VAL A 288 -4.75 27.89 20.38
N ASN A 289 -3.90 28.92 20.39
CA ASN A 289 -2.61 28.91 19.68
C ASN A 289 -2.75 28.51 18.20
N GLU A 290 -3.74 29.06 17.50
CA GLU A 290 -4.09 28.73 16.10
C GLU A 290 -4.61 27.28 15.88
N VAL A 291 -4.69 26.46 16.94
CA VAL A 291 -5.19 25.09 16.86
C VAL A 291 -6.69 25.04 17.22
N PRO A 292 -7.55 24.51 16.34
CA PRO A 292 -8.96 24.29 16.66
C PRO A 292 -9.13 23.26 17.78
N VAL A 293 -10.04 23.57 18.71
CA VAL A 293 -10.46 22.68 19.80
C VAL A 293 -11.96 22.39 19.65
N LEU A 294 -12.31 21.11 19.49
CA LEU A 294 -13.69 20.65 19.43
C LEU A 294 -14.04 19.91 20.71
N SER A 295 -15.05 20.40 21.42
CA SER A 295 -15.42 19.92 22.74
C SER A 295 -16.78 19.21 22.71
N PHE A 296 -16.76 17.90 22.95
CA PHE A 296 -17.92 17.01 22.87
C PHE A 296 -18.47 16.63 24.26
N PRO A 297 -19.76 16.23 24.35
CA PRO A 297 -20.37 15.78 25.60
C PRO A 297 -19.73 14.51 26.16
N GLY A 298 -19.61 14.41 27.49
CA GLY A 298 -19.01 13.26 28.16
C GLY A 298 -19.79 11.94 28.02
N ASN A 299 -21.06 11.98 27.58
CA ASN A 299 -21.81 10.76 27.28
C ASN A 299 -21.18 10.03 26.07
N PRO A 300 -20.84 8.72 26.17
CA PRO A 300 -20.09 8.03 25.11
C PRO A 300 -20.77 8.02 23.73
N VAL A 301 -22.09 7.78 23.70
CA VAL A 301 -22.85 7.81 22.45
C VAL A 301 -22.86 9.21 21.85
N SER A 302 -23.02 10.24 22.69
CA SER A 302 -23.00 11.64 22.27
C SER A 302 -21.64 12.05 21.68
N THR A 303 -20.53 11.65 22.31
CA THR A 303 -19.17 11.89 21.79
C THR A 303 -18.99 11.27 20.41
N MET A 304 -19.36 9.99 20.25
CA MET A 304 -19.21 9.29 18.96
C MET A 304 -20.08 9.92 17.87
N VAL A 305 -21.35 10.25 18.16
CA VAL A 305 -22.24 10.94 17.20
C VAL A 305 -21.69 12.31 16.83
N SER A 306 -21.15 13.07 17.78
CA SER A 306 -20.55 14.38 17.51
C SER A 306 -19.33 14.27 16.60
N PHE A 307 -18.46 13.27 16.82
CA PHE A 307 -17.34 13.01 15.94
C PHE A 307 -17.80 12.64 14.51
N GLU A 308 -18.76 11.72 14.39
CA GLU A 308 -19.27 11.25 13.10
C GLU A 308 -19.89 12.37 12.26
N VAL A 309 -20.65 13.25 12.92
CA VAL A 309 -21.36 14.35 12.24
C VAL A 309 -20.40 15.49 11.89
N PHE A 310 -19.47 15.84 12.78
CA PHE A 310 -18.72 17.10 12.64
C PHE A 310 -17.25 16.95 12.28
N ALA A 311 -16.58 15.87 12.67
CA ALA A 311 -15.13 15.72 12.52
C ALA A 311 -14.73 14.73 11.42
N ARG A 312 -15.47 13.63 11.27
CA ARG A 312 -15.10 12.52 10.38
C ARG A 312 -14.87 12.96 8.94
N GLY A 313 -15.78 13.77 8.38
CA GLY A 313 -15.67 14.25 7.00
C GLY A 313 -14.44 15.13 6.79
N GLU A 314 -14.18 16.02 7.75
CA GLU A 314 -13.07 16.98 7.71
C GLU A 314 -11.71 16.29 7.84
N LEU A 315 -11.58 15.31 8.75
CA LEU A 315 -10.37 14.50 8.89
C LEU A 315 -10.08 13.67 7.63
N ARG A 316 -11.10 13.02 7.05
CA ARG A 316 -10.94 12.27 5.80
C ARG A 316 -10.48 13.17 4.66
N ARG A 317 -11.12 14.33 4.52
CA ARG A 317 -10.78 15.30 3.47
C ARG A 317 -9.34 15.79 3.62
N ALA A 318 -8.90 16.07 4.85
CA ALA A 318 -7.53 16.48 5.15
C ALA A 318 -6.50 15.36 4.88
N ALA A 319 -6.84 14.11 5.24
CA ALA A 319 -5.98 12.95 5.05
C ALA A 319 -5.82 12.52 3.58
N GLY A 320 -6.65 13.05 2.67
CA GLY A 320 -6.60 12.77 1.24
C GLY A 320 -7.85 12.02 0.71
N PRO A 321 -7.94 11.80 -0.60
CA PRO A 321 -9.11 11.16 -1.21
C PRO A 321 -9.41 9.78 -0.60
N ALA A 322 -10.69 9.48 -0.44
CA ALA A 322 -11.13 8.18 0.06
C ALA A 322 -10.69 7.06 -0.89
N ARG A 323 -10.35 5.90 -0.31
CA ARG A 323 -10.04 4.70 -1.09
C ARG A 323 -11.25 4.34 -1.94
N ASP A 324 -11.07 4.23 -3.25
CA ASP A 324 -12.10 3.65 -4.12
C ASP A 324 -12.26 2.17 -3.77
N PRO A 325 -13.43 1.71 -3.29
CA PRO A 325 -13.65 0.31 -2.96
C PRO A 325 -13.64 -0.63 -4.18
N ALA A 326 -13.56 -0.10 -5.40
CA ALA A 326 -13.69 -0.88 -6.63
C ALA A 326 -12.49 -0.71 -7.57
N ARG A 327 -11.46 -1.55 -7.40
CA ARG A 327 -10.63 -2.05 -8.51
C ARG A 327 -9.81 -3.27 -8.11
N ALA A 328 -10.50 -4.31 -7.63
CA ALA A 328 -9.94 -5.65 -7.76
C ALA A 328 -10.09 -6.04 -9.24
N THR A 329 -9.00 -5.95 -9.99
CA THR A 329 -8.99 -6.37 -11.40
C THR A 329 -8.63 -7.85 -11.36
N PRO A 330 -9.49 -8.78 -11.83
CA PRO A 330 -9.15 -10.19 -11.80
C PRO A 330 -7.82 -10.41 -12.52
N VAL A 331 -6.80 -10.84 -11.78
CA VAL A 331 -5.56 -11.29 -12.39
C VAL A 331 -5.84 -12.65 -12.99
N ASP A 332 -6.09 -12.69 -14.29
CA ASP A 332 -6.09 -13.94 -15.04
C ASP A 332 -4.63 -14.43 -15.11
N CYS A 333 -4.23 -15.21 -14.10
CA CYS A 333 -2.99 -15.96 -14.10
C CYS A 333 -3.07 -17.12 -15.11
N THR A 334 -3.14 -16.83 -16.40
CA THR A 334 -2.86 -17.83 -17.44
C THR A 334 -1.35 -17.92 -17.62
N ALA A 335 -0.68 -18.61 -16.72
CA ALA A 335 0.67 -19.07 -16.98
C ALA A 335 0.61 -20.06 -18.16
N ALA A 336 1.20 -19.71 -19.30
CA ALA A 336 1.32 -20.60 -20.44
C ALA A 336 2.39 -21.67 -20.20
N PHE A 337 2.30 -22.42 -19.10
CA PHE A 337 3.06 -23.65 -18.91
C PHE A 337 2.21 -24.81 -19.39
N GLY A 338 2.71 -25.51 -20.42
CA GLY A 338 2.14 -26.77 -20.86
C GLY A 338 2.28 -27.84 -19.79
N GLY A 339 1.34 -27.91 -18.86
CA GLY A 339 1.31 -28.93 -17.82
C GLY A 339 0.27 -28.64 -16.75
N ARG A 340 -0.80 -29.45 -16.74
CA ARG A 340 -1.87 -29.61 -15.73
C ARG A 340 -2.19 -28.39 -14.84
N GLN A 341 -3.33 -27.77 -15.17
CA GLN A 341 -4.02 -26.75 -14.39
C GLN A 341 -4.33 -27.22 -12.96
N ALA A 342 -3.91 -26.45 -11.97
CA ALA A 342 -4.55 -26.41 -10.66
C ALA A 342 -5.16 -25.00 -10.51
N ALA A 343 -6.49 -24.92 -10.57
CA ALA A 343 -7.20 -23.69 -10.26
C ALA A 343 -7.24 -23.53 -8.74
N VAL A 344 -6.76 -22.40 -8.23
CA VAL A 344 -7.02 -21.97 -6.85
C VAL A 344 -8.30 -21.13 -6.89
N PRO A 345 -9.41 -21.54 -6.24
CA PRO A 345 -10.61 -20.73 -6.25
C PRO A 345 -10.41 -19.52 -5.32
N ALA A 346 -10.51 -18.32 -5.89
CA ALA A 346 -10.71 -17.10 -5.12
C ALA A 346 -12.18 -17.06 -4.66
N GLY A 347 -12.40 -17.18 -3.35
CA GLY A 347 -13.72 -17.12 -2.76
C GLY A 347 -14.27 -15.69 -2.76
N THR A 348 -15.29 -15.43 -3.57
CA THR A 348 -16.17 -14.27 -3.39
C THR A 348 -17.14 -14.54 -2.23
N GLN A 349 -16.97 -13.84 -1.11
CA GLN A 349 -17.92 -13.87 0.00
C GLN A 349 -19.06 -12.90 -0.29
N ASN A 350 -20.18 -13.43 -0.74
CA ASN A 350 -21.46 -12.74 -0.73
C ASN A 350 -22.23 -13.23 0.50
N CYS A 351 -22.20 -12.45 1.59
CA CYS A 351 -22.90 -12.78 2.82
C CYS A 351 -24.41 -12.53 2.64
N GLY A 352 -25.15 -13.58 2.29
CA GLY A 352 -26.60 -13.59 2.18
C GLY A 352 -27.22 -14.85 2.78
N ARG A 353 -27.56 -14.78 4.08
CA ARG A 353 -28.50 -15.62 4.86
C ARG A 353 -28.26 -17.14 4.99
N ASN A 354 -28.41 -17.56 6.26
CA ASN A 354 -28.68 -18.90 6.80
C ASN A 354 -27.52 -19.87 7.08
N ARG A 355 -27.16 -19.90 8.38
CA ARG A 355 -26.80 -21.06 9.24
C ARG A 355 -26.25 -22.31 8.54
N THR A 356 -24.93 -22.54 8.67
CA THR A 356 -24.37 -23.83 9.17
C THR A 356 -22.86 -23.70 9.46
N ARG A 357 -22.38 -24.56 10.36
CA ARG A 357 -21.16 -24.44 11.18
C ARG A 357 -19.83 -24.43 10.38
N CYS A 358 -18.96 -23.45 10.66
CA CYS A 358 -17.53 -23.50 10.35
C CYS A 358 -16.79 -24.54 11.20
N ARG A 359 -16.07 -25.47 10.55
CA ARG A 359 -14.86 -26.12 11.08
C ARG A 359 -13.94 -26.46 9.92
N THR A 360 -12.85 -25.71 9.78
CA THR A 360 -11.70 -26.10 8.95
C THR A 360 -10.49 -26.20 9.86
N ARG A 361 -10.06 -27.43 10.13
CA ARG A 361 -8.77 -27.73 10.77
C ARG A 361 -7.69 -27.73 9.68
N ILE A 362 -6.64 -26.96 9.90
CA ILE A 362 -5.38 -27.00 9.17
C ILE A 362 -4.61 -28.24 9.65
N ALA A 363 -4.12 -29.07 8.74
CA ALA A 363 -3.18 -30.16 9.05
C ALA A 363 -1.82 -29.88 8.38
N PRO A 364 -0.70 -30.08 9.08
CA PRO A 364 0.64 -29.86 8.53
C PRO A 364 1.17 -31.11 7.81
N CYS A 365 1.86 -30.89 6.70
CA CYS A 365 2.55 -31.94 5.94
C CYS A 365 3.93 -32.22 6.54
N CYS A 366 4.19 -33.45 6.97
CA CYS A 366 5.54 -34.01 7.07
C CYS A 366 5.55 -35.55 7.04
N SER A 367 6.60 -36.07 6.38
CA SER A 367 7.25 -37.40 6.51
C SER A 367 6.71 -38.64 5.76
N HIS A 368 7.57 -39.12 4.85
CA HIS A 368 8.09 -40.48 4.64
C HIS A 368 7.16 -41.72 4.73
N GLY A 369 7.26 -42.60 3.71
CA GLY A 369 7.04 -44.04 3.92
C GLY A 369 6.48 -44.84 2.73
N VAL A 370 7.39 -45.41 1.94
CA VAL A 370 7.40 -46.80 1.41
C VAL A 370 6.05 -47.48 1.06
N GLY A 371 5.92 -47.95 -0.19
CA GLY A 371 5.28 -49.25 -0.43
C GLY A 371 4.50 -49.48 -1.73
N ARG A 372 5.14 -50.27 -2.62
CA ARG A 372 4.58 -51.32 -3.49
C ARG A 372 3.79 -50.94 -4.77
N ARG A 373 4.36 -51.39 -5.91
CA ARG A 373 3.67 -51.70 -7.18
C ARG A 373 2.85 -53.02 -7.04
N PRO A 374 1.92 -53.33 -7.96
CA PRO A 374 2.30 -54.07 -9.19
C PRO A 374 1.57 -53.67 -10.51
N ASP A 375 2.30 -53.96 -11.59
CA ASP A 375 1.95 -54.40 -12.96
C ASP A 375 1.02 -53.68 -13.96
N ARG A 376 1.67 -53.26 -15.07
CA ARG A 376 1.50 -53.61 -16.52
C ARG A 376 0.12 -54.18 -16.96
N HIS A 377 -0.50 -53.85 -18.10
CA HIS A 377 -0.01 -53.48 -19.46
C HIS A 377 -1.20 -52.98 -20.35
N PRO A 378 -1.09 -52.73 -21.68
CA PRO A 378 -1.47 -51.45 -22.31
C PRO A 378 -2.66 -51.52 -23.29
N ARG A 379 -3.21 -50.38 -23.71
CA ARG A 379 -3.91 -50.27 -25.01
C ARG A 379 -3.57 -48.99 -25.75
N ARG A 380 -3.01 -49.19 -26.95
CA ARG A 380 -2.83 -48.22 -28.04
C ARG A 380 -4.16 -47.57 -28.43
N ARG A 381 -4.10 -46.30 -28.85
CA ARG A 381 -4.87 -45.79 -30.00
C ARG A 381 -4.16 -44.57 -30.60
N ASP A 382 -3.77 -44.73 -31.86
CA ASP A 382 -3.41 -43.65 -32.79
C ASP A 382 -4.57 -42.65 -32.92
N ARG A 383 -4.23 -41.36 -33.05
CA ARG A 383 -4.92 -40.47 -34.01
C ARG A 383 -4.11 -39.21 -34.34
N ALA A 384 -4.18 -38.92 -35.64
CA ALA A 384 -3.45 -37.93 -36.41
C ALA A 384 -3.62 -36.45 -36.00
N ARG A 385 -2.53 -35.71 -36.29
CA ARG A 385 -2.38 -34.31 -36.70
C ARG A 385 -3.67 -33.46 -36.81
N ARG A 386 -3.59 -32.23 -36.26
CA ARG A 386 -3.93 -30.98 -36.97
C ARG A 386 -3.23 -29.80 -36.29
N GLY A 387 -2.47 -29.05 -37.09
CA GLY A 387 -1.77 -27.84 -36.67
C GLY A 387 -2.74 -26.70 -36.36
N ARG A 388 -2.41 -25.94 -35.32
CA ARG A 388 -2.90 -24.58 -35.11
C ARG A 388 -1.72 -23.73 -34.67
N SER A 389 -1.37 -22.74 -35.48
CA SER A 389 -0.44 -21.67 -35.13
C SER A 389 -0.95 -20.95 -33.89
N ARG A 390 -0.28 -21.12 -32.75
CA ARG A 390 -0.49 -20.29 -31.57
C ARG A 390 0.29 -19.00 -31.78
N ARG A 391 -0.41 -17.90 -32.09
CA ARG A 391 0.11 -16.55 -31.81
C ARG A 391 0.36 -16.50 -30.30
N ARG A 392 1.63 -16.34 -29.89
CA ARG A 392 2.02 -16.16 -28.50
C ARG A 392 1.55 -14.77 -28.06
N ARG A 393 0.84 -14.69 -26.92
CA ARG A 393 0.67 -13.44 -26.17
C ARG A 393 1.96 -13.19 -25.37
N PRO A 394 2.40 -11.93 -25.19
CA PRO A 394 3.57 -11.62 -24.37
C PRO A 394 3.32 -12.02 -22.89
N ALA A 395 4.42 -12.24 -22.16
CA ALA A 395 4.39 -12.46 -20.72
C ALA A 395 3.80 -11.24 -19.98
N LEU A 396 3.28 -11.44 -18.77
CA LEU A 396 2.74 -10.38 -17.89
C LEU A 396 3.69 -9.19 -17.86
N ASP A 397 3.19 -8.01 -18.25
CA ASP A 397 3.95 -6.78 -18.29
C ASP A 397 4.09 -6.20 -16.87
N PHE A 398 5.19 -5.51 -16.58
CA PHE A 398 5.41 -4.90 -15.26
C PHE A 398 4.32 -3.86 -14.92
N LEU A 399 3.76 -3.22 -15.95
CA LEU A 399 2.61 -2.32 -15.86
C LEU A 399 1.31 -3.03 -15.48
N ASP A 400 1.13 -4.29 -15.89
CA ASP A 400 -0.02 -5.09 -15.46
C ASP A 400 0.03 -5.34 -13.95
N LEU A 401 1.23 -5.46 -13.35
CA LEU A 401 1.40 -5.60 -11.91
C LEU A 401 1.06 -4.30 -11.14
N ILE A 402 1.31 -3.13 -11.75
CA ILE A 402 1.01 -1.81 -11.17
C ILE A 402 -0.50 -1.51 -11.24
N HIS A 403 -1.16 -1.86 -12.34
CA HIS A 403 -2.55 -1.46 -12.59
C HIS A 403 -3.61 -2.57 -12.40
N SER A 404 -3.22 -3.85 -12.40
CA SER A 404 -4.15 -4.98 -12.33
C SER A 404 -3.78 -5.95 -11.21
N ILE A 405 -4.29 -5.69 -10.00
CA ILE A 405 -4.66 -6.67 -8.94
C ILE A 405 -5.80 -6.10 -8.10
#